data_AF-A0A2U3Z8J6-F1
#
_entry.id   AF-A0A2U3Z8J6-F1
#
_cell.length_a   1.000
_cell.length_b   1.000
_cell.length_c   1.000
_cell.angle_alpha   90.00
_cell.angle_beta   90.00
_cell.angle_gamma   90.00
#
_symmetry.space_group_name_H-M   'P 1'
#
loop_
_entity.id
_entity.type
_entity.pdbx_description
1 polymer ?
#
loop_
_entity_poly.entity_id
_entity_poly.type
_entity_poly.pdbx_seq_one_letter_code
_entity_poly.pdbx_strand_id
1 'polypeptide(L)'
;MPDLETLEILKLVNCPETFTPDMRCIMGESPSVQGYFVLAGMNSAGLSFGGGAGRYLAEWMVHGYPSENIWELDLKRFGALQSSRTFLRHRVMEVMPLLYDLKVPRWDFQTGRQLRTSPLYDRLDAQGARWMEKHGFERPKYFVPPDKDLLALEQSKTFYKPDWFDIVESEVKCCKEAVCVIDMSSFTKFEITSTGDQALEVLQYLFSNDLDVPVGHIVHTGMLNQGGGYENDCSIARLGKRSFFMISPTDQQVHCWAWLKKHMPEDSNLLLEDVTWKYTGKGALWGQLHRKRPACPDLSSPFAFYLTFRNGGQSERRARGFLVAQH
;
A
#
# COMPACT_ATOMS: atom_id res chain seq x y z
N MET A 1 -6.43 29.44 -32.65
CA MET A 1 -5.93 29.64 -34.03
C MET A 1 -7.10 30.18 -34.86
N PRO A 2 -7.18 31.49 -35.12
CA PRO A 2 -8.33 32.11 -35.80
C PRO A 2 -8.54 31.60 -37.24
N ASP A 3 -7.45 31.30 -37.95
CA ASP A 3 -7.50 30.81 -39.34
C ASP A 3 -8.20 29.46 -39.51
N LEU A 4 -8.47 28.72 -38.42
CA LEU A 4 -9.24 27.47 -38.47
C LEU A 4 -10.74 27.69 -38.73
N GLU A 5 -11.27 28.91 -38.54
CA GLU A 5 -12.70 29.20 -38.70
C GLU A 5 -13.21 29.00 -40.13
N THR A 6 -12.36 29.26 -41.12
CA THR A 6 -12.72 29.20 -42.55
C THR A 6 -12.38 27.87 -43.21
N LEU A 7 -11.79 26.92 -42.47
CA LEU A 7 -11.32 25.66 -43.02
C LEU A 7 -12.33 24.53 -42.80
N GLU A 8 -12.39 23.59 -43.75
CA GLU A 8 -13.25 22.41 -43.64
C GLU A 8 -12.53 21.25 -42.95
N ILE A 9 -13.29 20.45 -42.17
CA ILE A 9 -12.77 19.23 -41.55
C ILE A 9 -12.59 18.17 -42.64
N LEU A 10 -11.34 17.86 -42.99
CA LEU A 10 -11.03 16.84 -43.99
C LEU A 10 -11.42 15.42 -43.53
N LYS A 11 -11.10 15.08 -42.29
CA LYS A 11 -11.31 13.73 -41.73
C LYS A 11 -11.40 13.77 -40.22
N LEU A 12 -12.42 13.12 -39.68
CA LEU A 12 -12.52 12.82 -38.25
C LEU A 12 -12.16 11.34 -38.04
N VAL A 13 -11.16 11.07 -37.21
CA VAL A 13 -10.71 9.71 -36.90
C VAL A 13 -10.96 9.44 -35.41
N ASN A 14 -11.72 8.39 -35.12
CA ASN A 14 -11.90 7.89 -33.76
C ASN A 14 -11.21 6.52 -33.67
N CYS A 15 -10.19 6.42 -32.84
CA CYS A 15 -9.39 5.20 -32.65
C CYS A 15 -9.53 4.70 -31.22
N PRO A 16 -9.56 3.37 -31.01
CA PRO A 16 -9.44 2.81 -29.67
C PRO A 16 -8.06 3.12 -29.11
N GLU A 17 -8.01 3.38 -27.80
CA GLU A 17 -6.77 3.62 -27.09
C GLU A 17 -6.82 2.92 -25.72
N THR A 18 -5.64 2.60 -25.19
CA THR A 18 -5.49 1.87 -23.94
C THR A 18 -5.23 2.83 -22.78
N PHE A 19 -6.08 2.74 -21.76
CA PHE A 19 -5.93 3.52 -20.53
C PHE A 19 -5.80 2.59 -19.32
N THR A 20 -4.92 2.97 -18.40
CA THR A 20 -4.75 2.31 -17.10
C THR A 20 -5.48 3.07 -15.99
N PRO A 21 -5.79 2.40 -14.87
CA PRO A 21 -6.48 3.00 -13.74
C PRO A 21 -5.83 4.25 -13.14
N ASP A 22 -4.52 4.43 -13.32
CA ASP A 22 -3.71 5.45 -12.65
C ASP A 22 -2.98 6.39 -13.62
N MET A 23 -3.33 6.31 -14.91
CA MET A 23 -2.73 7.13 -16.00
C MET A 23 -1.24 6.88 -16.25
N ARG A 24 -0.67 5.81 -15.71
CA ARG A 24 0.72 5.40 -15.96
C ARG A 24 0.78 4.10 -16.75
N CYS A 25 1.79 3.93 -17.60
CA CYS A 25 1.93 2.66 -18.30
C CYS A 25 2.16 1.50 -17.32
N ILE A 26 1.87 0.28 -17.79
CA ILE A 26 2.12 -0.94 -17.03
C ILE A 26 3.21 -1.74 -17.73
N MET A 27 4.22 -2.14 -16.96
CA MET A 27 5.29 -2.97 -17.45
C MET A 27 5.87 -3.90 -16.38
N GLY A 28 6.58 -4.94 -16.81
CA GLY A 28 7.31 -5.86 -15.93
C GLY A 28 6.87 -7.32 -16.06
N GLU A 29 7.43 -8.16 -15.21
CA GLU A 29 7.13 -9.60 -15.16
C GLU A 29 5.80 -9.87 -14.43
N SER A 30 5.00 -10.82 -14.91
CA SER A 30 3.77 -11.22 -14.25
C SER A 30 4.01 -11.85 -12.88
N PRO A 31 3.24 -11.51 -11.83
CA PRO A 31 3.33 -12.18 -10.54
C PRO A 31 2.80 -13.62 -10.57
N SER A 32 2.08 -14.02 -11.62
CA SER A 32 1.45 -15.35 -11.73
C SER A 32 2.23 -16.32 -12.60
N VAL A 33 3.01 -15.83 -13.56
CA VAL A 33 3.74 -16.66 -14.54
C VAL A 33 5.14 -16.10 -14.71
N GLN A 34 6.14 -16.90 -14.33
CA GLN A 34 7.55 -16.56 -14.51
C GLN A 34 7.90 -16.48 -16.00
N GLY A 35 8.71 -15.49 -16.38
CA GLY A 35 9.12 -15.25 -17.76
C GLY A 35 8.04 -14.62 -18.67
N TYR A 36 6.85 -14.31 -18.14
CA TYR A 36 5.82 -13.59 -18.89
C TYR A 36 5.90 -12.10 -18.60
N PHE A 37 6.38 -11.33 -19.58
CA PHE A 37 6.55 -9.88 -19.48
C PHE A 37 5.41 -9.13 -20.16
N VAL A 38 4.97 -8.05 -19.55
CA VAL A 38 3.94 -7.16 -20.08
C VAL A 38 4.55 -5.78 -20.31
N LEU A 39 4.14 -5.14 -21.40
CA LEU A 39 4.35 -3.72 -21.64
C LEU A 39 3.13 -3.17 -22.39
N ALA A 40 2.24 -2.48 -21.68
CA ALA A 40 0.93 -2.08 -22.19
C ALA A 40 0.38 -0.82 -21.50
N GLY A 41 -0.79 -0.36 -21.94
CA GLY A 41 -1.55 0.70 -21.27
C GLY A 41 -0.87 2.07 -21.34
N MET A 42 -0.43 2.48 -22.54
CA MET A 42 0.43 3.65 -22.72
C MET A 42 -0.31 5.00 -22.64
N ASN A 43 -1.61 5.03 -22.31
CA ASN A 43 -2.39 6.23 -22.02
C ASN A 43 -2.25 7.34 -23.08
N SER A 44 -2.39 6.97 -24.36
CA SER A 44 -2.22 7.88 -25.51
C SER A 44 -0.82 8.46 -25.70
N ALA A 45 0.18 8.02 -24.93
CA ALA A 45 1.57 8.48 -25.00
C ALA A 45 2.54 7.38 -25.51
N GLY A 46 2.01 6.36 -26.21
CA GLY A 46 2.78 5.19 -26.66
C GLY A 46 3.97 5.52 -27.56
N LEU A 47 3.81 6.48 -28.49
CA LEU A 47 4.92 6.92 -29.33
C LEU A 47 6.03 7.59 -28.51
N SER A 48 5.67 8.39 -27.51
CA SER A 48 6.63 9.10 -26.66
C SER A 48 7.36 8.17 -25.70
N PHE A 49 6.67 7.16 -25.14
CA PHE A 49 7.24 6.24 -24.17
C PHE A 49 7.92 5.01 -24.78
N GLY A 50 7.61 4.66 -26.03
CA GLY A 50 8.01 3.39 -26.64
C GLY A 50 9.51 3.10 -26.58
N GLY A 51 10.35 4.10 -26.87
CA GLY A 51 11.81 3.93 -26.84
C GLY A 51 12.34 3.60 -25.44
N GLY A 52 12.03 4.44 -24.44
CA GLY A 52 12.49 4.24 -23.07
C GLY A 52 11.89 3.00 -22.41
N ALA A 53 10.57 2.80 -22.56
CA ALA A 53 9.89 1.66 -21.97
C ALA A 53 10.36 0.32 -22.56
N GLY A 54 10.65 0.28 -23.87
CA GLY A 54 11.25 -0.89 -24.52
C GLY A 54 12.64 -1.21 -23.98
N ARG A 55 13.49 -0.19 -23.78
CA ARG A 55 14.81 -0.37 -23.17
C ARG A 55 14.72 -0.95 -21.76
N TYR A 56 13.91 -0.35 -20.88
CA TYR A 56 13.79 -0.82 -19.50
C TYR A 56 13.21 -2.23 -19.42
N LEU A 57 12.26 -2.59 -20.28
CA LEU A 57 11.74 -3.96 -20.32
C LEU A 57 12.82 -4.96 -20.76
N ALA A 58 13.63 -4.61 -21.77
CA ALA A 58 14.74 -5.45 -22.21
C ALA A 58 15.79 -5.65 -21.11
N GLU A 59 16.17 -4.59 -20.39
CA GLU A 59 17.04 -4.67 -19.22
C GLU A 59 16.43 -5.60 -18.15
N TRP A 60 15.14 -5.47 -17.89
CA TRP A 60 14.43 -6.35 -16.95
C TRP A 60 14.47 -7.82 -17.36
N MET A 61 14.32 -8.12 -18.65
CA MET A 61 14.37 -9.49 -19.17
C MET A 61 15.78 -10.10 -19.10
N VAL A 62 16.83 -9.30 -19.33
CA VAL A 62 18.23 -9.78 -19.38
C VAL A 62 18.85 -9.84 -18.00
N HIS A 63 18.65 -8.80 -17.17
CA HIS A 63 19.31 -8.65 -15.87
C HIS A 63 18.40 -9.02 -14.70
N GLY A 64 17.09 -9.15 -14.92
CA GLY A 64 16.10 -9.35 -13.85
C GLY A 64 15.69 -8.07 -13.13
N TYR A 65 16.34 -6.94 -13.41
CA TYR A 65 16.04 -5.62 -12.86
C TYR A 65 16.32 -4.51 -13.88
N PRO A 66 15.56 -3.40 -13.84
CA PRO A 66 15.80 -2.21 -14.66
C PRO A 66 16.94 -1.36 -14.11
N SER A 67 17.61 -0.57 -14.97
CA SER A 67 18.69 0.35 -14.54
C SER A 67 18.23 1.50 -13.65
N GLU A 68 16.96 1.89 -13.74
CA GLU A 68 16.35 3.00 -12.99
C GLU A 68 15.14 2.51 -12.18
N ASN A 69 14.77 3.26 -11.14
CA ASN A 69 13.58 2.95 -10.36
C ASN A 69 12.29 3.24 -11.15
N ILE A 70 11.68 2.19 -11.68
CA ILE A 70 10.42 2.23 -12.43
C ILE A 70 9.24 1.64 -11.66
N TRP A 71 9.27 1.65 -10.32
CA TRP A 71 8.20 1.11 -9.47
C TRP A 71 6.80 1.62 -9.85
N GLU A 72 6.68 2.91 -10.19
CA GLU A 72 5.39 3.50 -10.60
C GLU A 72 4.81 2.88 -11.88
N LEU A 73 5.65 2.20 -12.68
CA LEU A 73 5.28 1.54 -13.93
C LEU A 73 5.14 0.02 -13.76
N ASP A 74 5.58 -0.56 -12.65
CA ASP A 74 5.47 -2.00 -12.39
C ASP A 74 4.00 -2.44 -12.34
N LEU A 75 3.63 -3.49 -13.06
CA LEU A 75 2.28 -4.05 -13.03
C LEU A 75 1.88 -4.61 -11.65
N LYS A 76 2.86 -4.98 -10.80
CA LYS A 76 2.63 -5.49 -9.43
C LYS A 76 2.12 -4.42 -8.47
N ARG A 77 2.02 -3.15 -8.88
CA ARG A 77 1.31 -2.14 -8.08
C ARG A 77 -0.21 -2.37 -8.03
N PHE A 78 -0.74 -3.15 -8.98
CA PHE A 78 -2.17 -3.47 -9.05
C PHE A 78 -2.49 -4.83 -8.43
N GLY A 79 -3.56 -4.85 -7.63
CA GLY A 79 -4.13 -6.05 -7.04
C GLY A 79 -5.20 -6.70 -7.90
N ALA A 80 -5.56 -7.95 -7.60
CA ALA A 80 -6.58 -8.70 -8.35
C ALA A 80 -7.95 -7.98 -8.43
N LEU A 81 -8.34 -7.25 -7.39
CA LEU A 81 -9.61 -6.49 -7.39
C LEU A 81 -9.60 -5.31 -8.38
N GLN A 82 -8.44 -4.70 -8.60
CA GLN A 82 -8.28 -3.61 -9.57
C GLN A 82 -8.28 -4.11 -11.02
N SER A 83 -8.13 -5.43 -11.23
CA SER A 83 -8.31 -6.06 -12.55
C SER A 83 -9.77 -6.35 -12.90
N SER A 84 -10.73 -6.07 -12.00
CA SER A 84 -12.15 -6.25 -12.27
C SER A 84 -12.62 -5.34 -13.40
N ARG A 85 -13.36 -5.89 -14.37
CA ARG A 85 -13.94 -5.13 -15.49
C ARG A 85 -14.81 -3.96 -15.02
N THR A 86 -15.54 -4.15 -13.92
CA THR A 86 -16.39 -3.11 -13.33
C THR A 86 -15.54 -1.96 -12.81
N PHE A 87 -14.50 -2.26 -12.03
CA PHE A 87 -13.58 -1.24 -11.52
C PHE A 87 -12.92 -0.47 -12.66
N LEU A 88 -12.36 -1.19 -13.65
CA LEU A 88 -11.70 -0.58 -14.80
C LEU A 88 -12.66 0.34 -15.58
N ARG A 89 -13.90 -0.11 -15.82
CA ARG A 89 -14.91 0.70 -16.51
C ARG A 89 -15.22 2.00 -15.77
N HIS A 90 -15.38 1.97 -14.45
CA HIS A 90 -15.66 3.17 -13.68
C HIS A 90 -14.45 4.11 -13.60
N ARG A 91 -13.26 3.55 -13.35
CA ARG A 91 -12.02 4.32 -13.19
C ARG A 91 -11.60 5.02 -14.48
N VAL A 92 -11.72 4.36 -15.63
CA VAL A 92 -11.32 4.93 -16.92
C VAL A 92 -12.14 6.18 -17.28
N MET A 93 -13.42 6.22 -16.90
CA MET A 93 -14.29 7.39 -17.12
C MET A 93 -13.83 8.64 -16.36
N GLU A 94 -13.18 8.44 -15.21
CA GLU A 94 -12.57 9.53 -14.43
C GLU A 94 -11.17 9.87 -14.95
N VAL A 95 -10.37 8.86 -15.27
CA VAL A 95 -8.97 9.01 -15.71
C VAL A 95 -8.85 9.83 -16.99
N MET A 96 -9.68 9.57 -18.00
CA MET A 96 -9.48 10.20 -19.32
C MET A 96 -9.58 11.75 -19.27
N PRO A 97 -10.60 12.36 -18.61
CA PRO A 97 -10.66 13.80 -18.40
C PRO A 97 -9.47 14.39 -17.62
N LEU A 98 -8.92 13.62 -16.67
CA LEU A 98 -7.82 14.08 -15.81
C LEU A 98 -6.48 14.23 -16.54
N LEU A 99 -6.39 13.83 -17.80
CA LEU A 99 -5.15 13.96 -18.58
C LEU A 99 -4.77 15.44 -18.76
N TYR A 100 -5.78 16.30 -18.87
CA TYR A 100 -5.64 17.74 -19.06
C TYR A 100 -6.19 18.56 -17.88
N ASP A 101 -6.62 17.92 -16.79
CA ASP A 101 -7.04 18.63 -15.58
C ASP A 101 -5.84 19.03 -14.73
N LEU A 102 -6.01 20.11 -13.96
CA LEU A 102 -5.00 20.61 -13.04
C LEU A 102 -4.95 19.72 -11.79
N LYS A 103 -3.96 18.83 -11.75
CA LYS A 103 -3.70 17.95 -10.59
C LYS A 103 -3.00 18.73 -9.48
N VAL A 104 -3.74 19.09 -8.45
CA VAL A 104 -3.17 19.60 -7.20
C VAL A 104 -2.54 18.46 -6.38
N PRO A 105 -1.54 18.75 -5.53
CA PRO A 105 -0.97 17.75 -4.63
C PRO A 105 -2.05 17.11 -3.75
N ARG A 106 -1.85 15.83 -3.39
CA ARG A 106 -2.72 15.08 -2.44
C ARG A 106 -4.16 14.88 -2.94
N TRP A 107 -4.32 14.89 -4.25
CA TRP A 107 -5.54 14.52 -4.95
C TRP A 107 -5.77 13.01 -4.89
N ASP A 108 -7.03 12.62 -4.69
CA ASP A 108 -7.46 11.22 -4.66
C ASP A 108 -8.53 10.99 -5.73
N PHE A 109 -8.51 9.79 -6.30
CA PHE A 109 -9.55 9.36 -7.21
C PHE A 109 -10.92 9.21 -6.52
N GLN A 110 -11.99 9.55 -7.22
CA GLN A 110 -13.37 9.58 -6.72
C GLN A 110 -14.20 8.38 -7.16
N THR A 111 -13.91 7.79 -8.32
CA THR A 111 -14.61 6.57 -8.78
C THR A 111 -13.96 5.31 -8.18
N GLY A 112 -14.44 4.09 -8.49
CA GLY A 112 -13.72 2.85 -8.13
C GLY A 112 -13.32 2.69 -6.65
N ARG A 113 -14.09 3.29 -5.74
CA ARG A 113 -13.85 3.30 -4.29
C ARG A 113 -14.47 2.09 -3.61
N GLN A 114 -14.14 1.91 -2.33
CA GLN A 114 -14.73 0.91 -1.44
C GLN A 114 -14.59 -0.54 -1.94
N LEU A 115 -13.48 -0.86 -2.65
CA LEU A 115 -13.19 -2.25 -3.03
C LEU A 115 -12.92 -3.12 -1.80
N ARG A 116 -12.24 -2.54 -0.81
CA ARG A 116 -11.95 -3.14 0.49
C ARG A 116 -12.12 -2.07 1.57
N THR A 117 -12.87 -2.42 2.60
CA THR A 117 -13.07 -1.56 3.77
C THR A 117 -12.64 -2.32 5.02
N SER A 118 -12.14 -1.59 6.01
CA SER A 118 -11.90 -2.19 7.32
C SER A 118 -13.23 -2.39 8.06
N PRO A 119 -13.31 -3.29 9.05
CA PRO A 119 -14.49 -3.41 9.90
C PRO A 119 -14.79 -2.15 10.73
N LEU A 120 -13.91 -1.15 10.70
CA LEU A 120 -14.11 0.14 11.36
C LEU A 120 -14.70 1.19 10.43
N TYR A 121 -14.85 0.90 9.13
CA TYR A 121 -15.22 1.87 8.11
C TYR A 121 -16.45 2.69 8.50
N ASP A 122 -17.59 2.05 8.77
CA ASP A 122 -18.84 2.74 9.12
C ASP A 122 -18.70 3.61 10.38
N ARG A 123 -17.90 3.17 11.35
CA ARG A 123 -17.69 3.92 12.59
C ARG A 123 -16.80 5.14 12.39
N LEU A 124 -15.77 5.02 11.56
CA LEU A 124 -14.86 6.12 11.25
C LEU A 124 -15.53 7.12 10.33
N ASP A 125 -16.36 6.65 9.39
CA ASP A 125 -17.16 7.50 8.51
C ASP A 125 -18.15 8.35 9.29
N ALA A 126 -18.87 7.74 10.26
CA ALA A 126 -19.74 8.45 11.19
C ALA A 126 -19.00 9.49 12.07
N GLN A 127 -17.69 9.35 12.25
CA GLN A 127 -16.83 10.30 12.97
C GLN A 127 -16.23 11.39 12.05
N GLY A 128 -16.66 11.45 10.79
CA GLY A 128 -16.21 12.48 9.85
C GLY A 128 -14.90 12.14 9.14
N ALA A 129 -14.49 10.88 9.09
CA ALA A 129 -13.29 10.46 8.36
C ALA A 129 -13.35 10.90 6.88
N ARG A 130 -12.26 11.52 6.39
CA ARG A 130 -12.03 11.71 4.96
C ARG A 130 -11.13 10.61 4.44
N TRP A 131 -11.53 9.99 3.35
CA TRP A 131 -10.93 8.74 2.90
C TRP A 131 -9.95 8.95 1.74
N MET A 132 -8.83 8.25 1.76
CA MET A 132 -7.98 7.97 0.60
C MET A 132 -8.06 6.50 0.21
N GLU A 133 -7.85 6.21 -1.07
CA GLU A 133 -7.75 4.84 -1.57
C GLU A 133 -6.29 4.44 -1.73
N LYS A 134 -5.92 3.26 -1.23
CA LYS A 134 -4.60 2.67 -1.45
C LYS A 134 -4.74 1.17 -1.65
N HIS A 135 -4.39 0.68 -2.84
CA HIS A 135 -4.47 -0.74 -3.22
C HIS A 135 -5.86 -1.38 -2.95
N GLY A 136 -6.92 -0.62 -3.25
CA GLY A 136 -8.32 -0.95 -3.05
C GLY A 136 -8.85 -0.70 -1.63
N PHE A 137 -7.98 -0.41 -0.66
CA PHE A 137 -8.40 -0.11 0.71
C PHE A 137 -8.76 1.35 0.91
N GLU A 138 -9.88 1.58 1.58
CA GLU A 138 -10.22 2.87 2.17
C GLU A 138 -9.41 3.11 3.45
N ARG A 139 -8.62 4.18 3.47
CA ARG A 139 -7.83 4.61 4.62
C ARG A 139 -8.23 6.03 5.05
N PRO A 140 -8.44 6.29 6.35
CA PRO A 140 -8.68 7.65 6.82
C PRO A 140 -7.43 8.52 6.63
N LYS A 141 -7.60 9.70 6.05
CA LYS A 141 -6.57 10.75 5.93
C LYS A 141 -6.54 11.63 7.17
N TYR A 142 -7.71 12.10 7.57
CA TYR A 142 -7.98 12.98 8.70
C TYR A 142 -9.48 12.93 9.03
N PHE A 143 -9.87 13.44 10.19
CA PHE A 143 -11.23 13.48 10.70
C PHE A 143 -11.72 14.92 10.75
N VAL A 144 -12.82 15.21 10.08
CA VAL A 144 -13.37 16.57 10.09
C VAL A 144 -14.28 16.75 11.31
N PRO A 145 -14.03 17.77 12.15
CA PRO A 145 -14.92 18.13 13.25
C PRO A 145 -16.32 18.54 12.75
N PRO A 146 -17.38 18.30 13.54
CA PRO A 146 -18.77 18.55 13.13
C PRO A 146 -19.10 20.03 12.92
N ASP A 147 -18.26 20.94 13.42
CA ASP A 147 -18.38 22.40 13.29
C ASP A 147 -17.81 22.96 11.98
N LYS A 148 -17.12 22.13 11.17
CA LYS A 148 -16.55 22.56 9.88
C LYS A 148 -17.40 22.11 8.70
N ASP A 149 -17.48 22.99 7.69
CA ASP A 149 -18.14 22.67 6.42
C ASP A 149 -17.31 21.65 5.61
N LEU A 150 -17.87 20.45 5.45
CA LEU A 150 -17.27 19.33 4.73
C LEU A 150 -17.12 19.63 3.24
N LEU A 151 -18.10 20.30 2.63
CA LEU A 151 -18.13 20.52 1.18
C LEU A 151 -17.07 21.52 0.75
N ALA A 152 -16.88 22.58 1.55
CA ALA A 152 -15.84 23.57 1.32
C ALA A 152 -14.44 22.94 1.36
N LEU A 153 -14.19 22.03 2.32
CA LEU A 153 -12.91 21.34 2.46
C LEU A 153 -12.61 20.39 1.28
N GLU A 154 -13.62 19.72 0.74
CA GLU A 154 -13.48 18.80 -0.38
C GLU A 154 -13.24 19.51 -1.72
N GLN A 155 -13.78 20.72 -1.88
CA GLN A 155 -13.62 21.52 -3.10
C GLN A 155 -12.31 22.31 -3.13
N SER A 156 -11.64 22.46 -1.98
CA SER A 156 -10.39 23.21 -1.86
C SER A 156 -9.25 22.50 -2.60
N LYS A 157 -8.95 22.98 -3.81
CA LYS A 157 -7.79 22.57 -4.62
C LYS A 157 -6.73 23.67 -4.52
N THR A 158 -5.66 23.43 -3.76
CA THR A 158 -4.56 24.38 -3.59
C THR A 158 -3.18 23.72 -3.67
N PHE A 159 -2.20 24.46 -4.19
CA PHE A 159 -0.77 24.09 -4.13
C PHE A 159 -0.11 24.54 -2.82
N TYR A 160 -0.77 25.42 -2.06
CA TYR A 160 -0.28 25.97 -0.81
C TYR A 160 -0.71 25.13 0.40
N LYS A 161 -0.61 25.72 1.59
CA LYS A 161 -1.12 25.13 2.83
C LYS A 161 -2.61 24.81 2.65
N PRO A 162 -3.05 23.56 2.79
CA PRO A 162 -4.44 23.18 2.62
C PRO A 162 -5.27 23.52 3.86
N ASP A 163 -6.59 23.67 3.66
CA ASP A 163 -7.53 24.08 4.71
C ASP A 163 -7.70 23.02 5.83
N TRP A 164 -7.39 21.76 5.54
CA TRP A 164 -7.37 20.68 6.52
C TRP A 164 -6.06 20.59 7.32
N PHE A 165 -5.05 21.43 7.04
CA PHE A 165 -3.76 21.36 7.72
C PHE A 165 -3.89 21.58 9.24
N ASP A 166 -4.69 22.55 9.67
CA ASP A 166 -4.88 22.85 11.09
C ASP A 166 -5.66 21.72 11.80
N ILE A 167 -6.47 20.97 11.05
CA ILE A 167 -7.15 19.77 11.55
C ILE A 167 -6.10 18.69 11.85
N VAL A 168 -5.23 18.42 10.89
CA VAL A 168 -4.14 17.43 11.06
C VAL A 168 -3.17 17.86 12.17
N GLU A 169 -2.87 19.16 12.30
CA GLU A 169 -2.08 19.68 13.42
C GLU A 169 -2.71 19.33 14.77
N SER A 170 -4.03 19.48 14.90
CA SER A 170 -4.76 19.13 16.12
C SER A 170 -4.72 17.62 16.41
N GLU A 171 -4.81 16.77 15.38
CA GLU A 171 -4.68 15.31 15.52
C GLU A 171 -3.28 14.93 15.98
N VAL A 172 -2.23 15.49 15.36
CA VAL A 172 -0.83 15.24 15.75
C VAL A 172 -0.58 15.68 17.19
N LYS A 173 -1.12 16.83 17.59
CA LYS A 173 -1.04 17.30 18.99
C LYS A 173 -1.75 16.34 19.94
N CYS A 174 -2.95 15.88 19.59
CA CYS A 174 -3.68 14.87 20.34
C CYS A 174 -2.87 13.57 20.48
N CYS A 175 -2.19 13.12 19.44
CA CYS A 175 -1.37 11.90 19.52
C CYS A 175 -0.11 12.06 20.38
N LYS A 176 0.39 13.29 20.54
CA LYS A 176 1.51 13.59 21.44
C LYS A 176 1.09 13.75 22.90
N GLU A 177 -0.10 14.31 23.14
CA GLU A 177 -0.57 14.69 24.48
C GLU A 177 -1.52 13.66 25.11
N ALA A 178 -2.28 12.94 24.28
CA ALA A 178 -3.34 12.01 24.68
C ALA A 178 -3.12 10.61 24.08
N VAL A 179 -4.20 9.90 23.73
CA VAL A 179 -4.13 8.57 23.12
C VAL A 179 -4.88 8.61 21.79
N CYS A 180 -4.20 8.24 20.72
CA CYS A 180 -4.77 8.13 19.38
C CYS A 180 -4.88 6.66 18.98
N VAL A 181 -5.94 6.32 18.25
CA VAL A 181 -6.09 5.03 17.60
C VAL A 181 -6.05 5.24 16.09
N ILE A 182 -5.15 4.53 15.41
CA ILE A 182 -4.99 4.56 13.96
C ILE A 182 -5.43 3.22 13.39
N ASP A 183 -6.25 3.25 12.34
CA ASP A 183 -6.59 2.05 11.59
C ASP A 183 -5.40 1.64 10.70
N MET A 184 -4.85 0.47 10.99
CA MET A 184 -3.74 -0.15 10.25
C MET A 184 -4.19 -1.44 9.56
N SER A 185 -5.49 -1.64 9.39
CA SER A 185 -6.06 -2.84 8.78
C SER A 185 -5.67 -3.00 7.31
N SER A 186 -5.33 -1.92 6.62
CA SER A 186 -4.92 -1.96 5.22
C SER A 186 -3.50 -2.48 5.01
N PHE A 187 -2.64 -2.54 6.03
CA PHE A 187 -1.28 -3.03 5.86
C PHE A 187 -1.29 -4.47 5.34
N THR A 188 -0.36 -4.78 4.45
CA THR A 188 -0.14 -6.13 3.93
C THR A 188 0.31 -7.03 5.07
N LYS A 189 -0.26 -8.22 5.17
CA LYS A 189 0.04 -9.18 6.24
C LYS A 189 0.24 -10.58 5.65
N PHE A 190 1.39 -11.17 5.92
CA PHE A 190 1.68 -12.56 5.56
C PHE A 190 1.95 -13.40 6.79
N GLU A 191 1.37 -14.59 6.82
CA GLU A 191 1.74 -15.64 7.77
C GLU A 191 2.73 -16.57 7.11
N ILE A 192 3.86 -16.78 7.79
CA ILE A 192 4.92 -17.69 7.36
C ILE A 192 5.08 -18.74 8.45
N THR A 193 4.70 -19.96 8.14
CA THR A 193 4.75 -21.07 9.09
C THR A 193 5.51 -22.24 8.49
N SER A 194 6.24 -22.98 9.32
CA SER A 194 6.90 -24.20 8.90
C SER A 194 6.61 -25.38 9.82
N THR A 195 6.61 -26.59 9.25
CA THR A 195 6.59 -27.84 10.02
C THR A 195 7.98 -28.14 10.60
N GLY A 196 9.06 -27.76 9.90
CA GLY A 196 10.47 -27.87 10.33
C GLY A 196 11.08 -26.55 10.85
N ASP A 197 12.38 -26.56 11.15
CA ASP A 197 13.13 -25.39 11.65
C ASP A 197 13.68 -24.49 10.51
N GLN A 198 13.39 -24.83 9.25
CA GLN A 198 13.88 -24.16 8.05
C GLN A 198 13.32 -22.75 7.76
N ALA A 199 12.18 -22.37 8.35
CA ALA A 199 11.63 -21.03 8.14
C ALA A 199 12.61 -19.94 8.58
N LEU A 200 13.28 -20.12 9.71
CA LEU A 200 14.23 -19.12 10.19
C LEU A 200 15.40 -18.96 9.23
N GLU A 201 15.95 -20.05 8.70
CA GLU A 201 17.08 -20.01 7.76
C GLU A 201 16.71 -19.30 6.45
N VAL A 202 15.55 -19.62 5.88
CA VAL A 202 15.06 -18.97 4.66
C VAL A 202 14.80 -17.47 4.91
N LEU A 203 14.19 -17.13 6.05
CA LEU A 203 13.93 -15.73 6.38
C LEU A 203 15.24 -14.97 6.63
N GLN A 204 16.23 -15.57 7.31
CA GLN A 204 17.55 -14.96 7.51
C GLN A 204 18.29 -14.69 6.19
N TYR A 205 18.05 -15.51 5.17
CA TYR A 205 18.60 -15.28 3.84
C TYR A 205 17.90 -14.13 3.10
N LEU A 206 16.58 -14.01 3.27
CA LEU A 206 15.75 -13.04 2.53
C LEU A 206 15.76 -11.63 3.14
N PHE A 207 15.94 -11.53 4.45
CA PHE A 207 15.82 -10.30 5.21
C PHE A 207 17.18 -9.81 5.69
N SER A 208 17.37 -8.48 5.72
CA SER A 208 18.66 -7.87 6.05
C SER A 208 19.01 -7.86 7.54
N ASN A 209 18.01 -7.87 8.44
CA ASN A 209 18.24 -7.87 9.89
C ASN A 209 18.07 -9.26 10.51
N ASP A 210 18.70 -9.45 11.65
CA ASP A 210 18.64 -10.71 12.40
C ASP A 210 17.24 -10.99 12.98
N LEU A 211 16.64 -12.07 12.51
CA LEU A 211 15.33 -12.58 12.90
C LEU A 211 15.42 -13.69 13.96
N ASP A 212 16.62 -14.13 14.36
CA ASP A 212 16.79 -15.09 15.46
C ASP A 212 16.66 -14.42 16.85
N VAL A 213 15.61 -13.62 17.00
CA VAL A 213 15.23 -12.96 18.24
C VAL A 213 14.28 -13.83 19.06
N PRO A 214 14.16 -13.66 20.38
CA PRO A 214 13.20 -14.44 21.17
C PRO A 214 11.75 -14.32 20.67
N VAL A 215 10.94 -15.36 20.90
CA VAL A 215 9.52 -15.34 20.53
C VAL A 215 8.80 -14.18 21.24
N GLY A 216 7.96 -13.47 20.49
CA GLY A 216 7.23 -12.28 20.95
C GLY A 216 7.85 -10.95 20.52
N HIS A 217 9.06 -10.99 19.94
CA HIS A 217 9.75 -9.81 19.42
C HIS A 217 9.34 -9.52 17.96
N ILE A 218 9.45 -8.24 17.62
CA ILE A 218 9.26 -7.73 16.25
C ILE A 218 10.55 -7.07 15.80
N VAL A 219 11.01 -7.43 14.61
CA VAL A 219 12.19 -6.89 13.96
C VAL A 219 11.73 -6.13 12.72
N HIS A 220 12.11 -4.86 12.63
CA HIS A 220 11.98 -4.08 11.41
C HIS A 220 13.12 -4.45 10.47
N THR A 221 12.83 -4.75 9.21
CA THR A 221 13.83 -5.29 8.26
C THR A 221 13.43 -5.01 6.82
N GLY A 222 14.42 -4.99 5.93
CA GLY A 222 14.19 -4.90 4.49
C GLY A 222 14.40 -6.23 3.77
N MET A 223 13.71 -6.42 2.64
CA MET A 223 14.11 -7.37 1.60
C MET A 223 14.95 -6.61 0.58
N LEU A 224 16.14 -7.14 0.28
CA LEU A 224 17.09 -6.51 -0.62
C LEU A 224 17.26 -7.34 -1.90
N ASN A 225 17.53 -6.65 -3.01
CA ASN A 225 17.99 -7.31 -4.23
C ASN A 225 19.51 -7.52 -4.22
N GLN A 226 20.03 -8.21 -5.25
CA GLN A 226 21.46 -8.49 -5.38
C GLN A 226 22.34 -7.24 -5.51
N GLY A 227 21.77 -6.11 -5.95
CA GLY A 227 22.44 -4.81 -6.00
C GLY A 227 22.41 -4.03 -4.68
N GLY A 228 21.79 -4.58 -3.63
CA GLY A 228 21.62 -3.91 -2.33
C GLY A 228 20.48 -2.88 -2.30
N GLY A 229 19.67 -2.81 -3.35
CA GLY A 229 18.45 -1.98 -3.38
C GLY A 229 17.31 -2.60 -2.57
N TYR A 230 16.47 -1.76 -1.98
CA TYR A 230 15.28 -2.22 -1.25
C TYR A 230 14.17 -2.63 -2.22
N GLU A 231 13.75 -3.89 -2.12
CA GLU A 231 12.53 -4.40 -2.77
C GLU A 231 11.31 -4.19 -1.87
N ASN A 232 11.51 -4.30 -0.55
CA ASN A 232 10.45 -4.06 0.42
C ASN A 232 11.03 -3.64 1.78
N ASP A 233 10.33 -2.74 2.45
CA ASP A 233 10.54 -2.44 3.85
C ASP A 233 9.38 -2.99 4.69
N CYS A 234 9.68 -3.74 5.74
CA CYS A 234 8.67 -4.48 6.48
C CYS A 234 9.04 -4.70 7.95
N SER A 235 8.13 -5.35 8.68
CA SER A 235 8.38 -5.84 10.03
C SER A 235 7.99 -7.30 10.16
N ILE A 236 8.86 -8.08 10.77
CA ILE A 236 8.64 -9.50 11.05
C ILE A 236 8.43 -9.67 12.56
N ALA A 237 7.27 -10.19 12.94
CA ALA A 237 6.99 -10.61 14.31
C ALA A 237 7.22 -12.12 14.46
N ARG A 238 8.09 -12.53 15.38
CA ARG A 238 8.29 -13.95 15.70
C ARG A 238 7.21 -14.41 16.68
N LEU A 239 6.17 -15.08 16.18
CA LEU A 239 5.03 -15.53 16.98
C LEU A 239 5.26 -16.88 17.66
N GLY A 240 6.18 -17.69 17.15
CA GLY A 240 6.58 -18.96 17.73
C GLY A 240 7.92 -19.43 17.16
N LYS A 241 8.40 -20.61 17.57
CA LYS A 241 9.66 -21.16 17.05
C LYS A 241 9.65 -21.31 15.52
N ARG A 242 8.48 -21.63 14.96
CA ARG A 242 8.25 -21.94 13.52
C ARG A 242 7.15 -21.10 12.88
N SER A 243 6.86 -19.94 13.48
CA SER A 243 5.74 -19.08 13.05
C SER A 243 6.17 -17.63 13.10
N PHE A 244 6.10 -16.99 11.95
CA PHE A 244 6.48 -15.60 11.72
C PHE A 244 5.30 -14.87 11.07
N PHE A 245 5.18 -13.59 11.38
CA PHE A 245 4.12 -12.74 10.86
C PHE A 245 4.74 -11.49 10.28
N MET A 246 4.63 -11.34 8.96
CA MET A 246 5.18 -10.21 8.23
C MET A 246 4.12 -9.13 8.05
N ILE A 247 4.54 -7.88 8.23
CA ILE A 247 3.73 -6.68 8.00
C ILE A 247 4.48 -5.78 7.03
N SER A 248 3.84 -5.43 5.92
CA SER A 248 4.41 -4.65 4.84
C SER A 248 3.45 -3.53 4.41
N PRO A 249 3.93 -2.44 3.78
CA PRO A 249 3.08 -1.42 3.17
C PRO A 249 1.97 -1.98 2.28
N THR A 250 0.84 -1.27 2.25
CA THR A 250 -0.39 -1.69 1.55
C THR A 250 -0.22 -1.81 0.04
N ASP A 251 0.59 -0.95 -0.57
CA ASP A 251 0.84 -0.92 -2.02
C ASP A 251 1.82 -1.99 -2.51
N GLN A 252 2.63 -2.55 -1.62
CA GLN A 252 3.62 -3.55 -1.97
C GLN A 252 3.07 -4.98 -1.85
N GLN A 253 1.76 -5.16 -1.59
CA GLN A 253 1.13 -6.48 -1.37
C GLN A 253 1.52 -7.52 -2.43
N VAL A 254 1.28 -7.22 -3.71
CA VAL A 254 1.55 -8.16 -4.82
C VAL A 254 3.04 -8.29 -5.12
N HIS A 255 3.81 -7.21 -4.96
CA HIS A 255 5.25 -7.22 -5.16
C HIS A 255 5.95 -8.11 -4.12
N CYS A 256 5.67 -7.90 -2.82
CA CYS A 256 6.19 -8.73 -1.75
C CYS A 256 5.81 -10.20 -1.94
N TRP A 257 4.55 -10.47 -2.30
CA TRP A 257 4.10 -11.83 -2.56
C TRP A 257 4.90 -12.50 -3.69
N ALA A 258 5.09 -11.79 -4.81
CA ALA A 258 5.86 -12.30 -5.94
C ALA A 258 7.33 -12.51 -5.59
N TRP A 259 7.93 -11.59 -4.83
CA TRP A 259 9.32 -11.69 -4.37
C TRP A 259 9.52 -12.89 -3.45
N LEU A 260 8.68 -13.03 -2.42
CA LEU A 260 8.74 -14.15 -1.49
C LEU A 260 8.54 -15.48 -2.22
N LYS A 261 7.55 -15.59 -3.11
CA LYS A 261 7.34 -16.80 -3.89
C LYS A 261 8.51 -17.17 -4.81
N LYS A 262 9.21 -16.18 -5.36
CA LYS A 262 10.34 -16.41 -6.25
C LYS A 262 11.56 -16.95 -5.53
N HIS A 263 11.78 -16.54 -4.28
CA HIS A 263 13.00 -16.85 -3.53
C HIS A 263 12.80 -17.89 -2.42
N MET A 264 11.56 -18.16 -1.99
CA MET A 264 11.30 -19.28 -1.09
C MET A 264 11.41 -20.62 -1.83
N PRO A 265 11.94 -21.66 -1.17
CA PRO A 265 11.96 -23.00 -1.74
C PRO A 265 10.53 -23.52 -1.93
N GLU A 266 10.32 -24.28 -3.00
CA GLU A 266 9.08 -25.06 -3.22
C GLU A 266 9.07 -26.29 -2.28
N ASP A 267 9.01 -26.06 -0.98
CA ASP A 267 8.88 -27.12 0.02
C ASP A 267 7.49 -27.11 0.64
N SER A 268 6.83 -28.26 0.61
CA SER A 268 5.57 -28.55 1.32
C SER A 268 5.58 -28.20 2.81
N ASN A 269 6.76 -28.14 3.44
CA ASN A 269 6.93 -27.86 4.85
C ASN A 269 6.98 -26.37 5.19
N LEU A 270 7.04 -25.46 4.20
CA LEU A 270 7.00 -24.01 4.39
C LEU A 270 5.72 -23.46 3.75
N LEU A 271 4.84 -22.91 4.57
CA LEU A 271 3.59 -22.30 4.14
C LEU A 271 3.69 -20.78 4.23
N LEU A 272 3.45 -20.13 3.10
CA LEU A 272 3.26 -18.69 2.98
C LEU A 272 1.80 -18.41 2.63
N GLU A 273 1.09 -17.66 3.49
CA GLU A 273 -0.31 -17.28 3.26
C GLU A 273 -0.51 -15.76 3.35
N ASP A 274 -1.25 -15.20 2.39
CA ASP A 274 -1.78 -13.83 2.48
C ASP A 274 -3.02 -13.79 3.37
N VAL A 275 -2.81 -13.26 4.57
CA VAL A 275 -3.82 -13.11 5.61
C VAL A 275 -4.25 -11.65 5.79
N THR A 276 -3.95 -10.79 4.82
CA THR A 276 -4.26 -9.35 4.86
C THR A 276 -5.74 -9.11 5.12
N TRP A 277 -6.61 -9.94 4.55
CA TRP A 277 -8.07 -9.87 4.72
C TRP A 277 -8.58 -10.47 6.03
N LYS A 278 -7.85 -11.41 6.65
CA LYS A 278 -8.27 -12.09 7.89
C LYS A 278 -8.13 -11.18 9.11
N TYR A 279 -7.16 -10.28 9.10
CA TYR A 279 -6.79 -9.50 10.27
C TYR A 279 -7.13 -8.01 10.15
N THR A 280 -7.81 -7.51 11.17
CA THR A 280 -7.97 -6.07 11.44
C THR A 280 -6.79 -5.59 12.28
N GLY A 281 -6.11 -4.53 11.84
CA GLY A 281 -4.97 -3.95 12.54
C GLY A 281 -5.37 -2.63 13.19
N LYS A 282 -5.10 -2.47 14.49
CA LYS A 282 -5.24 -1.18 15.18
C LYS A 282 -3.89 -0.76 15.74
N GLY A 283 -3.43 0.43 15.38
CA GLY A 283 -2.34 1.11 16.06
C GLY A 283 -2.87 1.94 17.20
N ALA A 284 -2.19 1.92 18.34
CA ALA A 284 -2.44 2.85 19.43
C ALA A 284 -1.17 3.67 19.64
N LEU A 285 -1.27 4.99 19.49
CA LEU A 285 -0.22 5.93 19.82
C LEU A 285 -0.53 6.54 21.18
N TRP A 286 0.45 6.47 22.08
CA TRP A 286 0.33 6.98 23.44
C TRP A 286 1.22 8.19 23.61
N GLY A 287 0.61 9.33 23.89
CA GLY A 287 1.27 10.54 24.30
C GLY A 287 1.96 10.40 25.65
N GLN A 288 2.99 11.21 25.89
CA GLN A 288 3.88 11.10 27.05
C GLN A 288 3.15 11.21 28.42
N LEU A 289 1.95 11.81 28.46
CA LEU A 289 1.23 12.14 29.69
C LEU A 289 0.28 11.05 30.22
N HIS A 290 -0.11 10.05 29.42
CA HIS A 290 -1.17 9.07 29.80
C HIS A 290 -0.67 7.64 30.07
N ARG A 291 0.48 7.51 30.74
CA ARG A 291 1.01 6.21 31.23
C ARG A 291 0.16 5.49 32.29
N LYS A 292 -0.95 6.08 32.77
CA LYS A 292 -1.68 5.62 33.98
C LYS A 292 -3.03 4.92 33.76
N ARG A 293 -3.53 4.78 32.52
CA ARG A 293 -4.79 4.05 32.27
C ARG A 293 -4.71 3.06 31.11
N PRO A 294 -4.06 1.91 31.30
CA PRO A 294 -4.34 0.76 30.47
C PRO A 294 -5.46 -0.10 31.08
N ALA A 295 -6.35 -0.62 30.23
CA ALA A 295 -7.15 -1.81 30.53
C ALA A 295 -6.29 -3.10 30.50
N CYS A 296 -4.96 -2.97 30.55
CA CYS A 296 -4.00 -4.06 30.46
C CYS A 296 -2.80 -3.81 31.39
N PRO A 297 -2.30 -4.82 32.13
CA PRO A 297 -1.50 -4.54 33.33
C PRO A 297 -0.05 -4.08 33.12
N ASP A 298 0.43 -3.75 31.91
CA ASP A 298 1.88 -3.53 31.73
C ASP A 298 2.27 -2.66 30.51
N LEU A 299 2.27 -1.33 30.67
CA LEU A 299 2.70 -0.36 29.65
C LEU A 299 3.79 0.58 30.21
N SER A 300 5.07 0.21 30.05
CA SER A 300 6.21 1.00 30.54
C SER A 300 6.97 1.79 29.46
N SER A 301 6.67 1.60 28.15
CA SER A 301 7.44 2.22 27.05
C SER A 301 6.62 3.23 26.22
N PRO A 302 7.20 4.38 25.84
CA PRO A 302 6.52 5.45 25.08
C PRO A 302 6.26 5.13 23.59
N PHE A 303 6.81 4.05 23.03
CA PHE A 303 6.60 3.67 21.62
C PHE A 303 6.29 2.16 21.45
N ALA A 304 5.49 1.59 22.35
CA ALA A 304 5.10 0.19 22.22
C ALA A 304 3.92 0.02 21.25
N PHE A 305 4.18 -0.53 20.05
CA PHE A 305 3.09 -1.09 19.24
C PHE A 305 2.67 -2.42 19.87
N TYR A 306 1.38 -2.55 20.13
CA TYR A 306 0.75 -3.82 20.46
C TYR A 306 -0.08 -4.27 19.26
N LEU A 307 0.46 -5.23 18.51
CA LEU A 307 -0.38 -6.00 17.60
C LEU A 307 -1.11 -7.03 18.44
N THR A 308 -2.40 -6.78 18.64
CA THR A 308 -3.29 -7.71 19.32
C THR A 308 -3.97 -8.53 18.25
N PHE A 309 -3.55 -9.79 18.08
CA PHE A 309 -4.17 -10.71 17.14
C PHE A 309 -5.39 -11.34 17.82
N ARG A 310 -6.58 -11.07 17.29
CA ARG A 310 -7.82 -11.71 17.74
C ARG A 310 -8.43 -12.47 16.56
N ASN A 311 -8.22 -13.78 16.54
CA ASN A 311 -8.90 -14.66 15.61
C ASN A 311 -10.25 -15.07 16.23
N GLY A 312 -11.32 -15.18 15.44
CA GLY A 312 -12.72 -15.33 15.88
C GLY A 312 -13.09 -16.60 16.67
N GLY A 313 -12.14 -17.25 17.34
CA GLY A 313 -12.37 -18.43 18.16
C GLY A 313 -11.17 -18.94 18.97
N GLN A 314 -9.98 -18.32 18.93
CA GLN A 314 -8.82 -18.75 19.72
C GLN A 314 -7.93 -17.59 20.23
N SER A 315 -7.13 -17.92 21.25
CA SER A 315 -6.42 -17.05 22.20
C SER A 315 -5.75 -15.80 21.65
N GLU A 316 -5.81 -14.74 22.46
CA GLU A 316 -5.18 -13.44 22.22
C GLU A 316 -3.66 -13.58 22.22
N ARG A 317 -3.01 -13.41 21.05
CA ARG A 317 -1.55 -13.36 20.95
C ARG A 317 -1.12 -11.91 20.80
N ARG A 318 -0.16 -11.48 21.62
CA ARG A 318 0.34 -10.11 21.68
C ARG A 318 1.83 -10.11 21.35
N ALA A 319 2.21 -9.37 20.31
CA ALA A 319 3.61 -9.11 20.00
C ALA A 319 3.93 -7.64 20.30
N ARG A 320 5.06 -7.39 20.98
CA ARG A 320 5.58 -6.04 21.28
C ARG A 320 6.61 -5.67 20.21
N GLY A 321 6.41 -4.55 19.53
CA GLY A 321 7.37 -4.05 18.56
C GLY A 321 7.33 -2.55 18.35
N PHE A 322 8.31 -2.04 17.62
CA PHE A 322 8.42 -0.66 17.19
C PHE A 322 8.34 -0.66 15.67
N LEU A 323 7.34 0.02 15.09
CA LEU A 323 7.27 0.25 13.65
C LEU A 323 7.57 1.73 13.43
N VAL A 324 8.78 2.03 12.96
CA VAL A 324 9.15 3.38 12.56
C VAL A 324 8.73 3.51 11.11
N ALA A 325 7.56 4.10 10.86
CA ALA A 325 7.22 4.52 9.51
C ALA A 325 8.14 5.71 9.16
N GLN A 326 9.17 5.48 8.35
CA GLN A 326 9.86 6.58 7.69
C GLN A 326 8.95 7.10 6.56
N HIS A 327 8.72 8.41 6.59
CA HIS A 327 7.88 9.14 5.63
C HIS A 327 8.59 9.39 4.31
#